data_AF-A0AAE0XLV7-F1
#
_entry.id   AF-A0AAE0XLV7-F1
#
_cell.length_a   1.000
_cell.length_b   1.000
_cell.length_c   1.000
_cell.angle_alpha   90.00
_cell.angle_beta   90.00
_cell.angle_gamma   90.00
#
_symmetry.space_group_name_H-M   'P 1'
#
loop_
_entity.id
_entity.type
_entity.pdbx_description
1 polymer ?
#
loop_
_entity_poly.entity_id
_entity_poly.type
_entity_poly.pdbx_seq_one_letter_code
_entity_poly.pdbx_strand_id
1 'polypeptide(L)'
;MRASTSLSLLFAVGGTQIAAQNSSTSSAAPVSTISSAPVVSNNPAGAVFRATLPETAFSKTAYPDGGNIKGEVVAVSSPDGVGVIFQVTFSNLPTTGGPFPYHLHVNPVPENGNCTATLAHLDPFARGEDPVCDPKAPETCQVGDLSGKHGKIPGGADPFVVTYTDLYASTLEGIGAFFGNRSLVVHFANKTRITCANFEPAVSGLPTATSTTESSACAGTGIPTATSSGNLTAPFPTGAAVTTSKPTQSSPIVTAAGASVKVGGVGAVVFAAAVMFML
;
A
#
# COMPACT_ATOMS: atom_id res chain seq x y z
N MET A 1 31.52 -84.67 -37.51
CA MET A 1 30.98 -85.48 -36.40
C MET A 1 30.12 -84.59 -35.52
N ARG A 2 29.01 -85.15 -35.05
CA ARG A 2 28.08 -84.68 -34.01
C ARG A 2 27.06 -83.60 -34.40
N ALA A 3 25.87 -84.13 -34.59
CA ALA A 3 24.56 -83.49 -34.50
C ALA A 3 24.22 -83.07 -33.05
N SER A 4 23.00 -82.53 -32.93
CA SER A 4 22.19 -82.27 -31.72
C SER A 4 22.20 -80.79 -31.29
N THR A 5 21.09 -80.13 -30.96
CA THR A 5 19.68 -80.51 -30.82
C THR A 5 18.85 -79.24 -30.70
N SER A 6 17.61 -79.30 -31.15
CA SER A 6 16.58 -78.26 -31.12
C SER A 6 16.23 -77.77 -29.71
N LEU A 7 15.88 -76.48 -29.59
CA LEU A 7 14.92 -76.02 -28.57
C LEU A 7 14.11 -74.84 -29.11
N SER A 8 12.84 -75.12 -29.43
CA SER A 8 11.82 -74.13 -29.80
C SER A 8 11.34 -73.40 -28.55
N LEU A 9 11.39 -72.07 -28.56
CA LEU A 9 10.61 -71.23 -27.64
C LEU A 9 9.54 -70.47 -28.44
N LEU A 10 8.28 -70.82 -28.19
CA LEU A 10 7.11 -70.00 -28.50
C LEU A 10 7.17 -68.72 -27.66
N PHE A 11 7.10 -67.55 -28.31
CA PHE A 11 6.68 -66.31 -27.65
C PHE A 11 5.36 -65.85 -28.25
N ALA A 12 4.33 -65.86 -27.41
CA ALA A 12 3.01 -65.33 -27.69
C ALA A 12 3.07 -63.80 -27.79
N VAL A 13 2.50 -63.25 -28.87
CA VAL A 13 2.29 -61.81 -29.05
C VAL A 13 1.07 -61.41 -28.22
N GLY A 14 1.31 -60.85 -27.03
CA GLY A 14 0.28 -60.18 -26.23
C GLY A 14 0.13 -58.74 -26.70
N GLY A 15 -1.01 -58.42 -27.31
CA GLY A 15 -1.37 -57.05 -27.67
C GLY A 15 -1.60 -56.19 -26.43
N THR A 16 -0.82 -55.13 -26.27
CA THR A 16 -1.08 -54.09 -25.28
C THR A 16 -2.13 -53.11 -25.82
N GLN A 17 -3.32 -53.17 -25.22
CA GLN A 17 -4.37 -52.16 -25.37
C GLN A 17 -3.85 -50.82 -24.82
N ILE A 18 -3.79 -49.79 -25.67
CA ILE A 18 -3.56 -48.41 -25.22
C ILE A 18 -4.89 -47.90 -24.66
N ALA A 19 -5.03 -47.90 -23.34
CA ALA A 19 -6.13 -47.22 -22.67
C ALA A 19 -5.91 -45.71 -22.78
N ALA A 20 -6.69 -45.05 -23.64
CA ALA A 20 -6.81 -43.60 -23.66
C ALA A 20 -7.38 -43.12 -22.31
N GLN A 21 -6.52 -42.55 -21.46
CA GLN A 21 -6.94 -41.92 -20.22
C GLN A 21 -7.59 -40.57 -20.57
N ASN A 22 -8.91 -40.55 -20.62
CA ASN A 22 -9.70 -39.33 -20.62
C ASN A 22 -9.58 -38.66 -19.25
N SER A 23 -8.49 -37.93 -19.05
CA SER A 23 -8.25 -37.12 -17.88
C SER A 23 -9.10 -35.86 -17.99
N SER A 24 -10.39 -35.97 -17.65
CA SER A 24 -11.20 -34.81 -17.31
C SER A 24 -10.75 -34.29 -15.94
N THR A 25 -9.54 -33.71 -15.91
CA THR A 25 -9.16 -32.77 -14.87
C THR A 25 -10.01 -31.53 -15.08
N SER A 26 -11.13 -31.47 -14.39
CA SER A 26 -11.81 -30.23 -14.09
C SER A 26 -10.84 -29.38 -13.28
N SER A 27 -10.02 -28.58 -13.95
CA SER A 27 -9.29 -27.49 -13.30
C SER A 27 -10.31 -26.43 -12.91
N ALA A 28 -11.01 -26.68 -11.80
CA ALA A 28 -11.65 -25.61 -11.06
C ALA A 28 -10.52 -24.64 -10.71
N ALA A 29 -10.51 -23.48 -11.36
CA ALA A 29 -9.68 -22.37 -10.94
C ALA A 29 -9.90 -22.17 -9.43
N PRO A 30 -8.86 -21.86 -8.64
CA PRO A 30 -9.06 -21.57 -7.23
C PRO A 30 -10.07 -20.42 -7.16
N VAL A 31 -11.24 -20.71 -6.57
CA VAL A 31 -12.17 -19.67 -6.17
C VAL A 31 -11.41 -18.83 -5.16
N SER A 32 -10.95 -17.66 -5.59
CA SER A 32 -10.36 -16.67 -4.69
C SER A 32 -11.46 -16.33 -3.71
N THR A 33 -11.32 -16.80 -2.47
CA THR A 33 -12.29 -16.52 -1.42
C THR A 33 -12.19 -15.03 -1.12
N ILE A 34 -13.16 -14.28 -1.62
CA ILE A 34 -13.34 -12.87 -1.27
C ILE A 34 -13.40 -12.80 0.25
N SER A 35 -12.42 -12.15 0.85
CA SER A 35 -12.28 -12.07 2.32
C SER A 35 -12.00 -10.64 2.73
N SER A 36 -12.44 -10.27 3.93
CA SER A 36 -12.15 -8.96 4.51
C SER A 36 -10.64 -8.83 4.74
N ALA A 37 -10.10 -7.65 4.44
CA ALA A 37 -8.72 -7.32 4.74
C ALA A 37 -8.53 -7.29 6.26
N PRO A 38 -7.58 -8.04 6.83
CA PRO A 38 -7.24 -7.93 8.24
C PRO A 38 -6.53 -6.60 8.50
N VAL A 39 -6.69 -6.07 9.72
CA VAL A 39 -5.85 -4.98 10.20
C VAL A 39 -4.39 -5.44 10.19
N VAL A 40 -3.51 -4.64 9.60
CA VAL A 40 -2.08 -4.93 9.53
C VAL A 40 -1.38 -4.40 10.78
N SER A 41 -0.73 -5.29 11.50
CA SER A 41 0.18 -4.98 12.60
C SER A 41 1.63 -5.31 12.24
N ASN A 42 2.57 -4.94 13.11
CA ASN A 42 4.01 -5.19 12.93
C ASN A 42 4.63 -4.48 11.72
N ASN A 43 4.05 -3.34 11.32
CA ASN A 43 4.74 -2.43 10.41
C ASN A 43 6.10 -2.01 11.03
N PRO A 44 7.22 -2.05 10.29
CA PRO A 44 8.52 -1.68 10.83
C PRO A 44 8.49 -0.25 11.40
N ALA A 45 8.98 -0.08 12.62
CA ALA A 45 8.94 1.22 13.30
C ALA A 45 9.74 2.28 12.52
N GLY A 46 9.12 3.44 12.26
CA GLY A 46 9.78 4.54 11.56
C GLY A 46 9.97 4.33 10.06
N ALA A 47 9.35 3.31 9.47
CA ALA A 47 9.32 3.15 8.01
C ALA A 47 8.61 4.36 7.38
N VAL A 48 9.25 4.97 6.39
CA VAL A 48 8.69 6.07 5.61
C VAL A 48 8.83 5.75 4.13
N PHE A 49 7.73 5.89 3.39
CA PHE A 49 7.69 5.79 1.94
C PHE A 49 7.12 7.08 1.36
N ARG A 50 7.64 7.52 0.23
CA ARG A 50 7.21 8.75 -0.44
C ARG A 50 6.89 8.46 -1.89
N ALA A 51 5.73 8.94 -2.35
CA ALA A 51 5.35 8.98 -3.75
C ALA A 51 5.20 10.44 -4.21
N THR A 52 6.21 10.95 -4.90
CA THR A 52 6.22 12.32 -5.44
C THR A 52 5.72 12.31 -6.88
N LEU A 53 4.68 13.10 -7.16
CA LEU A 53 4.09 13.17 -8.49
C LEU A 53 5.03 13.87 -9.49
N PRO A 54 5.18 13.36 -10.73
CA PRO A 54 6.09 13.94 -11.71
C PRO A 54 5.58 15.29 -12.23
N GLU A 55 6.47 16.16 -12.67
CA GLU A 55 6.10 17.45 -13.27
C GLU A 55 5.42 17.29 -14.64
N THR A 56 5.74 16.21 -15.36
CA THR A 56 5.21 15.92 -16.69
C THR A 56 3.85 15.24 -16.61
N ALA A 57 2.86 15.78 -17.32
CA ALA A 57 1.55 15.15 -17.41
C ALA A 57 1.61 13.80 -18.13
N PHE A 58 1.05 12.79 -17.48
CA PHE A 58 0.57 11.59 -18.16
C PHE A 58 -0.70 11.89 -18.95
N SER A 59 -1.68 12.57 -18.33
CA SER A 59 -2.92 12.96 -18.99
C SER A 59 -2.82 14.34 -19.64
N LYS A 60 -2.61 14.34 -20.96
CA LYS A 60 -2.64 15.58 -21.78
C LYS A 60 -4.02 16.24 -21.80
N THR A 61 -5.10 15.47 -21.58
CA THR A 61 -6.46 16.04 -21.50
C THR A 61 -6.64 16.86 -20.23
N ALA A 62 -6.02 16.46 -19.12
CA ALA A 62 -6.03 17.22 -17.88
C ALA A 62 -5.17 18.50 -17.97
N TYR A 63 -4.05 18.42 -18.70
CA TYR A 63 -3.06 19.48 -18.84
C TYR A 63 -2.68 19.69 -20.32
N PRO A 64 -3.57 20.31 -21.12
CA PRO A 64 -3.34 20.50 -22.56
C PRO A 64 -2.13 21.39 -22.86
N ASP A 65 -1.86 22.35 -21.99
CA ASP A 65 -0.75 23.31 -22.11
C ASP A 65 0.49 22.87 -21.32
N GLY A 66 0.51 21.63 -20.80
CA GLY A 66 1.56 21.11 -19.94
C GLY A 66 1.34 21.38 -18.45
N GLY A 67 2.24 20.83 -17.63
CA GLY A 67 2.09 20.72 -16.17
C GLY A 67 1.51 19.37 -15.76
N ASN A 68 1.26 19.19 -14.46
CA ASN A 68 0.66 18.00 -13.87
C ASN A 68 0.10 18.34 -12.48
N ILE A 69 -0.66 17.43 -11.86
CA ILE A 69 -0.92 17.52 -10.41
C ILE A 69 0.43 17.52 -9.70
N LYS A 70 0.67 18.50 -8.84
CA LYS A 70 1.90 18.65 -8.07
C LYS A 70 1.70 18.12 -6.65
N GLY A 71 2.79 17.70 -6.03
CA GLY A 71 2.81 17.28 -4.63
C GLY A 71 3.12 15.80 -4.48
N GLU A 72 2.72 15.24 -3.34
CA GLU A 72 3.20 13.94 -2.89
C GLU A 72 2.28 13.28 -1.87
N VAL A 73 2.52 12.00 -1.68
CA VAL A 73 2.00 11.23 -0.56
C VAL A 73 3.18 10.70 0.25
N VAL A 74 3.20 11.04 1.54
CA VAL A 74 4.15 10.49 2.51
C VAL A 74 3.41 9.49 3.38
N ALA A 75 3.87 8.25 3.38
CA ALA A 75 3.31 7.16 4.15
C ALA A 75 4.28 6.76 5.25
N VAL A 76 3.85 6.86 6.52
CA VAL A 76 4.68 6.59 7.70
C VAL A 76 4.04 5.44 8.47
N SER A 77 4.82 4.46 8.92
CA SER A 77 4.28 3.43 9.82
C SER A 77 3.76 4.06 11.12
N SER A 78 2.56 3.64 11.57
CA SER A 78 2.03 4.13 12.83
C SER A 78 2.99 3.78 13.99
N PRO A 79 3.12 4.64 15.03
CA PRO A 79 4.05 4.39 16.14
C PRO A 79 3.81 3.09 16.92
N ASP A 80 2.57 2.59 16.93
CA ASP A 80 2.17 1.32 17.53
C ASP A 80 2.35 0.11 16.59
N GLY A 81 2.86 0.34 15.38
CA GLY A 81 3.03 -0.66 14.32
C GLY A 81 1.73 -1.08 13.64
N VAL A 82 0.59 -0.44 13.94
CA VAL A 82 -0.73 -0.79 13.42
C VAL A 82 -1.17 0.20 12.34
N GLY A 83 -1.25 -0.29 11.10
CA GLY A 83 -1.56 0.53 9.95
C GLY A 83 -0.46 1.54 9.59
N VAL A 84 -0.83 2.46 8.69
CA VAL A 84 0.06 3.42 8.04
C VAL A 84 -0.62 4.78 8.00
N ILE A 85 0.10 5.81 8.44
CA ILE A 85 -0.33 7.20 8.40
C ILE A 85 0.03 7.76 7.02
N PHE A 86 -0.99 8.09 6.24
CA PHE A 86 -0.84 8.75 4.95
C PHE A 86 -1.01 10.25 5.12
N GLN A 87 -0.01 11.01 4.67
CA GLN A 87 -0.03 12.47 4.56
C GLN A 87 -0.07 12.81 3.08
N VAL A 88 -1.19 13.34 2.63
CA VAL A 88 -1.46 13.62 1.22
C VAL A 88 -1.45 15.12 1.02
N THR A 89 -0.62 15.60 0.08
CA THR A 89 -0.55 17.02 -0.29
C THR A 89 -0.54 17.12 -1.81
N PHE A 90 -1.60 17.66 -2.39
CA PHE A 90 -1.71 17.90 -3.82
C PHE A 90 -2.06 19.35 -4.13
N SER A 91 -1.57 19.83 -5.26
CA SER A 91 -1.96 21.12 -5.83
C SER A 91 -1.97 21.07 -7.35
N ASN A 92 -2.43 22.16 -7.98
CA ASN A 92 -2.62 22.25 -9.42
C ASN A 92 -3.59 21.16 -9.93
N LEU A 93 -4.66 20.91 -9.17
CA LEU A 93 -5.66 19.90 -9.49
C LEU A 93 -6.54 20.38 -10.66
N PRO A 94 -7.04 19.47 -11.53
CA PRO A 94 -7.96 19.87 -12.58
C PRO A 94 -9.22 20.52 -11.97
N THR A 95 -9.73 21.57 -12.61
CA THR A 95 -10.94 22.27 -12.15
C THR A 95 -12.22 21.49 -12.41
N THR A 96 -12.18 20.48 -13.28
CA THR A 96 -13.31 19.64 -13.68
C THR A 96 -12.91 18.16 -13.74
N GLY A 97 -13.92 17.28 -13.78
CA GLY A 97 -13.70 15.83 -13.83
C GLY A 97 -13.50 15.16 -12.47
N GLY A 98 -13.61 15.91 -11.38
CA GLY A 98 -13.65 15.39 -10.02
C GLY A 98 -15.05 14.92 -9.56
N PRO A 99 -15.20 14.47 -8.30
CA PRO A 99 -14.16 14.34 -7.29
C PRO A 99 -13.12 13.29 -7.72
N PHE A 100 -11.84 13.53 -7.41
CA PHE A 100 -10.73 12.74 -7.92
C PHE A 100 -10.36 11.63 -6.94
N PRO A 101 -10.65 10.35 -7.24
CA PRO A 101 -10.17 9.27 -6.41
C PRO A 101 -8.68 9.02 -6.68
N TYR A 102 -8.01 8.48 -5.68
CA TYR A 102 -6.61 8.06 -5.72
C TYR A 102 -6.46 6.74 -4.96
N HIS A 103 -5.60 5.87 -5.48
CA HIS A 103 -5.48 4.48 -5.04
C HIS A 103 -4.02 4.03 -5.03
N LEU A 104 -3.74 3.00 -4.23
CA LEU A 104 -2.54 2.18 -4.38
C LEU A 104 -2.79 1.17 -5.50
N HIS A 105 -1.88 1.08 -6.46
CA HIS A 105 -1.95 0.13 -7.57
C HIS A 105 -0.99 -1.04 -7.38
N VAL A 106 -1.23 -2.14 -8.08
CA VAL A 106 -0.49 -3.39 -7.88
C VAL A 106 0.94 -3.32 -8.43
N ASN A 107 1.18 -2.62 -9.54
CA ASN A 107 2.50 -2.55 -10.16
C ASN A 107 3.15 -1.17 -9.97
N PRO A 108 4.48 -1.09 -9.98
CA PRO A 108 5.19 0.18 -10.07
C PRO A 108 4.90 0.86 -11.43
N VAL A 109 5.03 2.19 -11.44
CA VAL A 109 5.13 3.01 -12.64
C VAL A 109 6.43 2.66 -13.36
N PRO A 110 6.40 2.27 -14.64
CA PRO A 110 7.59 2.03 -15.44
C PRO A 110 8.36 3.33 -15.72
N GLU A 111 9.62 3.22 -16.16
CA GLU A 111 10.49 4.37 -16.46
C GLU A 111 9.88 5.39 -17.43
N ASN A 112 9.02 4.96 -18.35
CA ASN A 112 8.36 5.84 -19.31
C ASN A 112 7.14 6.59 -18.73
N GLY A 113 6.87 6.48 -17.42
CA GLY A 113 5.79 7.18 -16.74
C GLY A 113 4.38 6.71 -17.11
N ASN A 114 4.23 5.56 -17.77
CA ASN A 114 2.93 5.08 -18.23
C ASN A 114 2.06 4.60 -17.06
N CYS A 115 1.14 5.45 -16.60
CA CYS A 115 0.24 5.11 -15.51
C CYS A 115 -0.66 3.91 -15.78
N THR A 116 -0.93 3.52 -17.03
CA THR A 116 -1.73 2.32 -17.34
C THR A 116 -1.00 1.03 -16.95
N ALA A 117 0.34 1.03 -16.95
CA ALA A 117 1.15 -0.14 -16.63
C ALA A 117 1.17 -0.48 -15.12
N THR A 118 0.63 0.40 -14.27
CA THR A 118 0.43 0.10 -12.84
C THR A 118 -0.69 -0.93 -12.59
N LEU A 119 -1.45 -1.28 -13.64
CA LEU A 119 -2.52 -2.29 -13.64
C LEU A 119 -3.62 -2.01 -12.60
N ALA A 120 -4.22 -3.04 -12.00
CA ALA A 120 -5.35 -2.93 -11.08
C ALA A 120 -4.97 -2.28 -9.73
N HIS A 121 -5.97 -1.99 -8.91
CA HIS A 121 -5.75 -1.60 -7.52
C HIS A 121 -5.04 -2.71 -6.73
N LEU A 122 -4.34 -2.33 -5.66
CA LEU A 122 -3.77 -3.27 -4.72
C LEU A 122 -4.90 -4.00 -3.96
N ASP A 123 -5.14 -5.25 -4.31
CA ASP A 123 -6.26 -6.03 -3.78
C ASP A 123 -5.87 -7.49 -3.49
N PRO A 124 -5.05 -7.73 -2.45
CA PRO A 124 -4.56 -9.06 -2.12
C PRO A 124 -5.65 -10.03 -1.63
N PHE A 125 -6.86 -9.53 -1.33
CA PHE A 125 -7.99 -10.32 -0.84
C PHE A 125 -9.10 -10.49 -1.88
N ALA A 126 -8.81 -10.12 -3.14
CA ALA A 126 -9.71 -10.25 -4.29
C ALA A 126 -11.11 -9.67 -4.02
N ARG A 127 -11.18 -8.55 -3.29
CA ARG A 127 -12.42 -7.87 -2.93
C ARG A 127 -13.16 -7.36 -4.18
N GLY A 128 -12.43 -6.82 -5.14
CA GLY A 128 -12.97 -6.17 -6.34
C GLY A 128 -13.43 -4.73 -6.11
N GLU A 129 -13.89 -4.06 -7.16
CA GLU A 129 -14.40 -2.68 -7.06
C GLU A 129 -15.88 -2.62 -6.65
N ASP A 130 -16.63 -3.68 -6.95
CA ASP A 130 -18.08 -3.76 -6.71
C ASP A 130 -18.41 -4.79 -5.61
N PRO A 131 -19.31 -4.47 -4.65
CA PRO A 131 -19.98 -3.18 -4.49
C PRO A 131 -18.98 -2.05 -4.18
N VAL A 132 -19.35 -0.78 -4.35
CA VAL A 132 -18.46 0.34 -3.99
C VAL A 132 -18.00 0.23 -2.53
N CYS A 133 -16.76 0.65 -2.23
CA CYS A 133 -16.26 0.66 -0.85
C CYS A 133 -17.19 1.42 0.09
N ASP A 134 -17.55 0.79 1.20
CA ASP A 134 -18.25 1.43 2.31
C ASP A 134 -17.23 1.88 3.35
N PRO A 135 -17.01 3.19 3.55
CA PRO A 135 -16.06 3.69 4.55
C PRO A 135 -16.46 3.31 5.99
N LYS A 136 -17.71 2.86 6.24
CA LYS A 136 -18.15 2.36 7.55
C LYS A 136 -17.75 0.90 7.81
N ALA A 137 -17.35 0.17 6.76
CA ALA A 137 -16.84 -1.19 6.82
C ALA A 137 -15.55 -1.30 5.98
N PRO A 138 -14.50 -0.53 6.32
CA PRO A 138 -13.32 -0.38 5.46
C PRO A 138 -12.50 -1.68 5.30
N GLU A 139 -12.67 -2.65 6.20
CA GLU A 139 -12.13 -4.01 6.07
C GLU A 139 -12.70 -4.76 4.87
N THR A 140 -13.86 -4.33 4.37
CA THR A 140 -14.49 -4.91 3.19
C THR A 140 -14.08 -4.19 1.91
N CYS A 141 -13.16 -3.22 1.95
CA CYS A 141 -12.66 -2.51 0.76
C CYS A 141 -11.35 -3.10 0.24
N GLN A 142 -10.98 -2.77 -1.00
CA GLN A 142 -9.65 -3.11 -1.50
C GLN A 142 -8.59 -2.42 -0.62
N VAL A 143 -7.48 -3.10 -0.35
CA VAL A 143 -6.37 -2.51 0.43
C VAL A 143 -5.93 -1.19 -0.19
N GLY A 144 -5.85 -1.12 -1.52
CA GLY A 144 -5.46 0.07 -2.26
C GLY A 144 -6.55 1.13 -2.43
N ASP A 145 -7.80 0.90 -2.01
CA ASP A 145 -8.88 1.89 -2.16
C ASP A 145 -8.84 2.95 -1.05
N LEU A 146 -7.83 3.82 -1.12
CA LEU A 146 -7.63 4.90 -0.14
C LEU A 146 -8.80 5.90 -0.18
N SER A 147 -9.26 6.28 -1.38
CA SER A 147 -10.35 7.24 -1.53
C SER A 147 -11.72 6.71 -1.11
N GLY A 148 -11.99 5.42 -1.29
CA GLY A 148 -13.20 4.78 -0.79
C GLY A 148 -13.25 4.78 0.73
N LYS A 149 -12.11 4.52 1.40
CA LYS A 149 -11.99 4.49 2.86
C LYS A 149 -11.94 5.88 3.50
N HIS A 150 -11.16 6.80 2.93
CA HIS A 150 -10.78 8.07 3.57
C HIS A 150 -11.31 9.32 2.86
N GLY A 151 -12.06 9.14 1.77
CA GLY A 151 -12.63 10.23 0.98
C GLY A 151 -11.82 10.57 -0.28
N LYS A 152 -12.55 10.95 -1.33
CA LYS A 152 -11.99 11.44 -2.60
C LYS A 152 -11.55 12.89 -2.46
N ILE A 153 -10.66 13.35 -3.35
CA ILE A 153 -10.30 14.76 -3.46
C ILE A 153 -11.51 15.53 -4.00
N PRO A 154 -12.10 16.49 -3.26
CA PRO A 154 -13.24 17.26 -3.74
C PRO A 154 -12.87 18.12 -4.96
N GLY A 155 -13.83 18.32 -5.87
CA GLY A 155 -13.64 19.28 -6.96
C GLY A 155 -13.40 20.69 -6.40
N GLY A 156 -12.37 21.37 -6.91
CA GLY A 156 -11.99 22.72 -6.45
C GLY A 156 -11.19 22.77 -5.14
N ALA A 157 -10.89 21.63 -4.50
CA ALA A 157 -10.00 21.59 -3.34
C ALA A 157 -8.53 21.67 -3.80
N ASP A 158 -8.00 22.89 -3.93
CA ASP A 158 -6.62 23.14 -4.35
C ASP A 158 -6.01 24.30 -3.50
N PRO A 159 -5.03 24.03 -2.63
CA PRO A 159 -4.40 22.73 -2.39
C PRO A 159 -5.32 21.77 -1.64
N PHE A 160 -5.15 20.47 -1.89
CA PHE A 160 -5.72 19.40 -1.09
C PHE A 160 -4.68 18.87 -0.12
N VAL A 161 -4.94 18.99 1.18
CA VAL A 161 -4.05 18.52 2.25
C VAL A 161 -4.85 17.73 3.26
N VAL A 162 -4.49 16.46 3.48
CA VAL A 162 -5.16 15.59 4.46
C VAL A 162 -4.17 14.64 5.10
N THR A 163 -4.48 14.21 6.32
CA THR A 163 -3.78 13.12 7.00
C THR A 163 -4.79 12.16 7.59
N TYR A 164 -4.56 10.87 7.42
CA TYR A 164 -5.38 9.80 7.99
C TYR A 164 -4.53 8.56 8.22
N THR A 165 -5.07 7.62 9.00
CA THR A 165 -4.45 6.31 9.23
C THR A 165 -5.23 5.24 8.47
N ASP A 166 -4.56 4.50 7.61
CA ASP A 166 -5.11 3.31 6.96
C ASP A 166 -4.66 2.05 7.70
N LEU A 167 -5.61 1.25 8.17
CA LEU A 167 -5.32 0.05 8.96
C LEU A 167 -4.96 -1.18 8.12
N TYR A 168 -5.06 -1.11 6.79
CA TYR A 168 -5.00 -2.27 5.90
C TYR A 168 -3.81 -2.24 4.95
N ALA A 169 -3.33 -1.05 4.57
CA ALA A 169 -2.08 -0.88 3.85
C ALA A 169 -0.88 -1.23 4.77
N SER A 170 0.21 -1.69 4.15
CA SER A 170 1.37 -2.18 4.90
C SER A 170 2.70 -1.62 4.39
N THR A 171 3.58 -1.29 5.34
CA THR A 171 5.02 -1.08 5.15
C THR A 171 5.84 -2.32 5.47
N LEU A 172 5.22 -3.38 5.99
CA LEU A 172 5.85 -4.68 6.22
C LEU A 172 6.02 -5.43 4.90
N GLU A 173 7.27 -5.66 4.48
CA GLU A 173 7.60 -6.44 3.29
C GLU A 173 7.14 -7.90 3.39
N GLY A 174 6.93 -8.52 2.23
CA GLY A 174 6.62 -9.96 2.12
C GLY A 174 5.14 -10.31 2.27
N ILE A 175 4.26 -9.36 2.61
CA ILE A 175 2.81 -9.57 2.62
C ILE A 175 2.13 -8.87 1.43
N GLY A 176 0.97 -9.40 1.00
CA GLY A 176 0.24 -8.89 -0.16
C GLY A 176 -0.13 -7.40 -0.05
N ALA A 177 -0.40 -6.91 1.17
CA ALA A 177 -0.73 -5.51 1.46
C ALA A 177 0.47 -4.55 1.42
N PHE A 178 1.70 -5.05 1.25
CA PHE A 178 2.89 -4.22 1.14
C PHE A 178 2.79 -3.32 -0.10
N PHE A 179 2.82 -2.00 0.09
CA PHE A 179 2.72 -1.03 -1.02
C PHE A 179 4.06 -0.37 -1.36
N GLY A 180 5.10 -0.58 -0.55
CA GLY A 180 6.36 0.15 -0.64
C GLY A 180 7.17 -0.09 -1.91
N ASN A 181 6.82 -1.09 -2.73
CA ASN A 181 7.37 -1.36 -4.06
C ASN A 181 6.34 -1.16 -5.19
N ARG A 182 5.29 -0.37 -4.92
CA ARG A 182 4.17 -0.16 -5.83
C ARG A 182 3.93 1.32 -6.06
N SER A 183 2.79 1.65 -6.66
CA SER A 183 2.50 3.01 -7.11
C SER A 183 1.23 3.58 -6.51
N LEU A 184 1.20 4.91 -6.45
CA LEU A 184 0.02 5.74 -6.29
C LEU A 184 -0.50 6.14 -7.67
N VAL A 185 -1.82 6.15 -7.85
CA VAL A 185 -2.46 6.73 -9.05
C VAL A 185 -3.60 7.64 -8.63
N VAL A 186 -3.71 8.80 -9.28
CA VAL A 186 -4.86 9.73 -9.15
C VAL A 186 -5.68 9.64 -10.42
N HIS A 187 -7.01 9.62 -10.29
CA HIS A 187 -7.94 9.46 -11.40
C HIS A 187 -8.96 10.58 -11.46
N PHE A 188 -9.55 10.75 -12.64
CA PHE A 188 -10.84 11.40 -12.80
C PHE A 188 -11.97 10.55 -12.17
N ALA A 189 -13.12 11.16 -11.94
CA ALA A 189 -14.33 10.47 -11.47
C ALA A 189 -14.77 9.33 -12.41
N ASN A 190 -14.45 9.43 -13.71
CA ASN A 190 -14.69 8.39 -14.71
C ASN A 190 -13.63 7.26 -14.72
N LYS A 191 -12.79 7.18 -13.68
CA LYS A 191 -11.69 6.20 -13.49
C LYS A 191 -10.49 6.37 -14.43
N THR A 192 -10.49 7.36 -15.33
CA THR A 192 -9.33 7.65 -16.19
C THR A 192 -8.15 8.14 -15.35
N ARG A 193 -6.96 7.57 -15.55
CA ARG A 193 -5.73 7.92 -14.81
C ARG A 193 -5.22 9.30 -15.22
N ILE A 194 -4.94 10.16 -14.25
CA ILE A 194 -4.42 11.53 -14.46
C ILE A 194 -2.89 11.53 -14.35
N THR A 195 -2.40 10.98 -13.24
CA THR A 195 -0.97 10.94 -12.87
C THR A 195 -0.72 9.76 -11.92
N CYS A 196 0.55 9.40 -11.76
CA CYS A 196 0.99 8.30 -10.92
C CYS A 196 2.44 8.50 -10.49
N ALA A 197 2.83 7.84 -9.38
CA ALA A 197 4.19 7.85 -8.86
C ALA A 197 4.49 6.55 -8.10
N ASN A 198 5.75 6.13 -8.08
CA ASN A 198 6.21 5.03 -7.23
C ASN A 198 6.37 5.48 -5.78
N PHE A 199 6.08 4.58 -4.84
CA PHE A 199 6.56 4.72 -3.48
C PHE A 199 8.01 4.29 -3.41
N GLU A 200 8.84 5.14 -2.82
CA GLU A 200 10.25 4.86 -2.55
C GLU A 200 10.53 5.05 -1.06
N PRO A 201 11.45 4.27 -0.45
CA PRO A 201 11.90 4.51 0.91
C PRO A 201 12.42 5.94 1.07
N ALA A 202 12.01 6.61 2.14
CA ALA A 202 12.45 7.96 2.47
C ALA A 202 12.94 8.02 3.93
N VAL A 203 13.76 9.01 4.24
CA VAL A 203 14.12 9.34 5.62
C VAL A 203 13.14 10.37 6.17
N SER A 204 12.71 10.19 7.42
CA SER A 204 11.82 11.15 8.07
C SER A 204 12.55 12.49 8.24
N GLY A 205 12.06 13.55 7.59
CA GLY A 205 12.56 14.92 7.76
C GLY A 205 13.55 15.45 6.71
N LEU A 206 13.84 14.74 5.61
CA LEU A 206 14.64 15.31 4.52
C LEU A 206 13.78 15.51 3.26
N PRO A 207 13.75 16.72 2.64
CA PRO A 207 13.28 16.85 1.27
C PRO A 207 14.23 16.05 0.37
N THR A 208 13.68 15.13 -0.42
CA THR A 208 14.46 14.35 -1.39
C THR A 208 15.14 15.32 -2.35
N ALA A 209 16.48 15.37 -2.31
CA ALA A 209 17.25 15.99 -3.36
C ALA A 209 17.03 15.17 -4.63
N THR A 210 16.53 15.82 -5.68
CA THR A 210 16.48 15.28 -7.03
C THR A 210 17.87 14.82 -7.43
N SER A 211 18.13 13.52 -7.36
CA SER A 211 19.34 12.91 -7.88
C SER A 211 19.31 12.93 -9.40
N THR A 212 19.76 14.04 -9.98
CA THR A 212 20.34 14.05 -11.32
C THR A 212 21.68 13.31 -11.22
N THR A 213 21.69 12.08 -11.69
CA THR A 213 22.91 11.28 -11.89
C THR A 213 23.72 11.87 -13.04
N GLU A 214 24.43 12.97 -12.80
CA GLU A 214 25.54 13.40 -13.65
C GLU A 214 26.80 12.69 -13.15
N SER A 215 27.19 11.66 -13.88
CA SER A 215 28.45 10.96 -13.68
C SER A 215 29.59 11.88 -14.07
N SER A 216 30.33 12.42 -13.11
CA SER A 216 31.66 12.98 -13.36
C SER A 216 32.70 12.16 -12.63
N ALA A 217 33.38 11.34 -13.42
CA ALA A 217 34.57 10.61 -13.04
C ALA A 217 35.69 11.57 -12.61
N CYS A 218 36.34 11.25 -11.50
CA CYS A 218 37.61 11.84 -11.11
C CYS A 218 38.64 10.70 -11.02
N ALA A 219 39.41 10.53 -12.09
CA ALA A 219 40.66 9.78 -12.10
C ALA A 219 41.81 10.79 -12.08
N GLY A 220 42.76 10.67 -11.14
CA GLY A 220 43.97 11.49 -11.16
C GLY A 220 44.71 11.66 -9.84
N THR A 221 45.28 10.56 -9.34
CA THR A 221 46.63 10.43 -8.75
C THR A 221 47.31 11.64 -8.05
N GLY A 222 47.64 11.47 -6.77
CA GLY A 222 48.64 12.29 -6.09
C GLY A 222 48.79 12.00 -4.59
N ILE A 223 49.74 11.12 -4.23
CA ILE A 223 50.32 10.98 -2.87
C ILE A 223 51.61 11.83 -2.87
N PRO A 224 51.88 12.70 -1.88
CA PRO A 224 52.80 12.31 -0.81
C PRO A 224 52.49 12.81 0.63
N THR A 225 52.76 11.91 1.57
CA THR A 225 53.58 12.06 2.80
C THR A 225 53.11 12.92 3.99
N ALA A 226 53.06 12.24 5.13
CA ALA A 226 52.83 12.76 6.48
C ALA A 226 53.96 13.65 7.02
N THR A 227 53.62 14.62 7.88
CA THR A 227 54.44 15.06 9.03
C THR A 227 53.56 15.74 10.08
N SER A 228 53.89 15.45 11.33
CA SER A 228 53.24 15.79 12.60
C SER A 228 53.46 17.23 13.10
N SER A 229 52.69 17.56 14.15
CA SER A 229 52.71 18.75 15.05
C SER A 229 51.63 19.76 14.67
N GLY A 230 50.71 20.18 15.52
CA GLY A 230 50.66 20.20 16.97
C GLY A 230 50.23 21.61 17.39
N ASN A 231 49.28 21.66 18.34
CA ASN A 231 48.98 22.80 19.21
C ASN A 231 47.98 23.89 18.73
N LEU A 232 46.80 23.92 19.37
CA LEU A 232 46.06 25.09 19.91
C LEU A 232 45.05 24.49 20.96
N THR A 233 45.22 24.57 22.29
CA THR A 233 45.01 25.71 23.22
C THR A 233 43.63 26.38 22.98
N ALA A 234 42.60 26.45 23.84
CA ALA A 234 42.33 26.30 25.29
C ALA A 234 40.77 26.24 25.48
N PRO A 235 40.17 26.60 26.64
CA PRO A 235 40.23 26.02 27.99
C PRO A 235 38.87 25.44 28.45
N PHE A 236 38.93 24.53 29.43
CA PHE A 236 37.81 24.11 30.26
C PHE A 236 37.46 25.15 31.33
N PRO A 237 36.19 25.16 31.81
CA PRO A 237 35.96 25.28 33.24
C PRO A 237 35.22 24.06 33.79
N THR A 238 35.75 23.61 34.92
CA THR A 238 35.29 22.55 35.79
C THR A 238 34.14 23.01 36.68
N GLY A 239 33.21 22.09 36.97
CA GLY A 239 32.58 21.99 38.28
C GLY A 239 31.15 22.50 38.42
N ALA A 240 30.21 21.56 38.55
CA ALA A 240 29.45 21.36 39.79
C ALA A 240 28.46 20.20 39.62
N ALA A 241 28.64 19.15 40.43
CA ALA A 241 27.58 18.22 40.78
C ALA A 241 26.57 18.92 41.69
N VAL A 242 25.30 18.48 41.69
CA VAL A 242 24.47 18.23 42.90
C VAL A 242 23.01 17.85 42.54
N THR A 243 22.57 16.76 43.17
CA THR A 243 21.21 16.25 43.48
C THR A 243 20.22 15.78 42.41
N THR A 244 20.10 14.45 42.37
CA THR A 244 18.86 13.65 42.51
C THR A 244 17.62 14.36 43.08
N SER A 245 16.53 14.33 42.32
CA SER A 245 15.16 14.26 42.86
C SER A 245 14.24 13.44 41.93
N LYS A 246 13.86 12.26 42.44
CA LYS A 246 12.85 11.32 41.97
C LYS A 246 11.46 11.98 41.88
N PRO A 247 10.67 11.80 40.80
CA PRO A 247 9.26 12.15 40.83
C PRO A 247 8.43 11.01 41.46
N THR A 248 7.63 11.41 42.44
CA THR A 248 6.73 10.61 43.25
C THR A 248 5.51 10.17 42.44
N GLN A 249 5.23 8.87 42.55
CA GLN A 249 4.04 8.18 42.05
C GLN A 249 2.83 8.59 42.91
N SER A 250 1.74 9.04 42.28
CA SER A 250 0.48 9.33 42.98
C SER A 250 -0.67 8.67 42.23
N SER A 251 -1.23 7.61 42.83
CA SER A 251 -2.51 7.03 42.46
C SER A 251 -3.67 7.90 42.95
N PRO A 252 -4.83 7.85 42.29
CA PRO A 252 -6.09 7.99 43.00
C PRO A 252 -6.90 6.68 43.02
N ILE A 253 -7.67 6.62 44.09
CA ILE A 253 -8.44 5.53 44.67
C ILE A 253 -9.73 5.27 43.87
N VAL A 254 -10.14 3.99 43.88
CA VAL A 254 -11.41 3.44 43.41
C VAL A 254 -12.65 4.12 44.02
N THR A 255 -13.71 4.30 43.22
CA THR A 255 -15.09 4.33 43.73
C THR A 255 -16.02 3.71 42.70
N ALA A 256 -16.54 2.53 43.06
CA ALA A 256 -17.64 1.87 42.38
C ALA A 256 -18.97 2.42 42.94
N ALA A 257 -19.89 2.81 42.07
CA ALA A 257 -21.29 2.98 42.40
C ALA A 257 -22.13 2.37 41.27
N GLY A 258 -22.79 1.27 41.57
CA GLY A 258 -23.79 0.67 40.70
C GLY A 258 -25.11 1.44 40.75
N ALA A 259 -25.80 1.48 39.62
CA ALA A 259 -27.23 1.71 39.58
C ALA A 259 -27.81 0.92 38.40
N SER A 260 -28.59 -0.10 38.75
CA SER A 260 -29.44 -0.86 37.83
C SER A 260 -30.72 -0.06 37.57
N VAL A 261 -31.13 0.07 36.31
CA VAL A 261 -32.52 0.42 35.97
C VAL A 261 -33.02 -0.57 34.92
N LYS A 262 -33.95 -1.43 35.36
CA LYS A 262 -34.85 -2.23 34.54
C LYS A 262 -36.17 -1.47 34.41
N VAL A 263 -36.63 -1.22 33.18
CA VAL A 263 -38.04 -1.12 32.73
C VAL A 263 -37.94 -1.34 31.20
N GLY A 264 -38.64 -2.22 30.48
CA GLY A 264 -39.92 -2.89 30.67
C GLY A 264 -40.90 -2.44 29.56
N GLY A 265 -41.36 -3.36 28.69
CA GLY A 265 -42.49 -3.13 27.74
C GLY A 265 -42.09 -3.15 26.26
N VAL A 266 -42.19 -4.27 25.52
CA VAL A 266 -43.38 -4.86 24.88
C VAL A 266 -43.92 -4.02 23.71
N GLY A 267 -43.84 -4.55 22.48
CA GLY A 267 -44.47 -3.96 21.30
C GLY A 267 -44.09 -4.62 19.98
N ALA A 268 -44.54 -5.86 19.76
CA ALA A 268 -44.58 -6.47 18.44
C ALA A 268 -45.72 -5.86 17.62
N VAL A 269 -45.44 -5.35 16.42
CA VAL A 269 -46.49 -5.03 15.43
C VAL A 269 -46.06 -5.46 14.03
N VAL A 270 -46.55 -6.64 13.67
CA VAL A 270 -47.11 -7.14 12.40
C VAL A 270 -46.82 -6.40 11.08
N PHE A 271 -46.43 -7.22 10.09
CA PHE A 271 -46.44 -7.03 8.64
C PHE A 271 -47.67 -6.29 8.06
N ALA A 272 -47.44 -5.43 7.05
CA ALA A 272 -48.33 -5.30 5.90
C ALA A 272 -47.59 -4.74 4.68
N ALA A 273 -47.59 -5.50 3.59
CA ALA A 273 -47.16 -5.09 2.27
C ALA A 273 -48.19 -4.14 1.64
N ALA A 274 -47.73 -3.15 0.87
CA ALA A 274 -48.56 -2.46 -0.10
C ALA A 274 -47.75 -2.18 -1.37
N VAL A 275 -48.13 -2.91 -2.41
CA VAL A 275 -47.78 -2.70 -3.81
C VAL A 275 -48.42 -1.41 -4.28
N MET A 276 -47.66 -0.53 -4.94
CA MET A 276 -48.21 0.49 -5.84
C MET A 276 -47.34 0.55 -7.10
N PHE A 277 -47.85 -0.08 -8.14
CA PHE A 277 -47.59 0.26 -9.54
C PHE A 277 -48.20 1.64 -9.80
N MET A 278 -47.47 2.55 -10.42
CA MET A 278 -48.06 3.47 -11.40
C MET A 278 -46.96 4.07 -12.31
N LEU A 279 -47.29 3.96 -13.59
CA LEU A 279 -46.79 4.62 -14.81
C LEU A 279 -45.92 5.86 -14.64
#